data_AF-A0A7C7K9A0-F1
#
_entry.id   AF-A0A7C7K9A0-F1
#
_cell.length_a   1.000
_cell.length_b   1.000
_cell.length_c   1.000
_cell.angle_alpha   90.00
_cell.angle_beta   90.00
_cell.angle_gamma   90.00
#
_symmetry.space_group_name_H-M   'P 1'
#
loop_
_entity.id
_entity.type
_entity.pdbx_description
1 polymer ?
#
loop_
_entity_poly.entity_id
_entity_poly.type
_entity_poly.pdbx_seq_one_letter_code
_entity_poly.pdbx_strand_id
1 'polypeptide(L)'
;MGNSEDSTSAIRKLWKFSNLEDTYLDKISLTGSEPILPSVYKTGVVSQSSITVAAMAAAKIWESRTGESQKVSVDMKHAAIAFRSERYLDYESSKYGSTSHSGMRNHPDSIHGFYVCGDGGWLQIHANYPAHRNGVLEALDSEASVAGVQKV
;
A
#
# COMPACT_ATOMS: atom_id res chain seq x y z
N MET A 1 -5.96 -18.59 17.04
CA MET A 1 -7.18 -17.99 16.45
C MET A 1 -6.74 -17.41 15.11
N GLY A 2 -7.29 -17.95 14.02
CA GLY A 2 -6.66 -17.90 12.70
C GLY A 2 -6.88 -16.58 11.97
N ASN A 3 -5.85 -16.07 11.29
CA ASN A 3 -5.86 -14.78 10.58
C ASN A 3 -6.91 -14.67 9.46
N SER A 4 -7.56 -15.76 9.06
CA SER A 4 -8.73 -15.73 8.15
C SER A 4 -9.97 -15.09 8.79
N GLU A 5 -10.08 -15.12 10.13
CA GLU A 5 -11.16 -14.45 10.87
C GLU A 5 -11.07 -12.93 10.72
N ASP A 6 -9.86 -12.38 10.71
CA ASP A 6 -9.63 -10.94 10.53
C ASP A 6 -10.04 -10.46 9.14
N SER A 7 -9.61 -11.16 8.09
CA SER A 7 -10.00 -10.83 6.71
C SER A 7 -11.52 -10.93 6.52
N THR A 8 -12.15 -11.98 7.04
CA THR A 8 -13.61 -12.15 6.97
C THR A 8 -14.33 -11.04 7.73
N SER A 9 -13.84 -10.67 8.91
CA SER A 9 -14.38 -9.55 9.71
C SER A 9 -14.28 -8.22 8.98
N ALA A 10 -13.12 -7.93 8.37
CA ALA A 10 -12.90 -6.72 7.57
C ALA A 10 -13.83 -6.67 6.34
N ILE A 11 -13.97 -7.79 5.61
CA ILE A 11 -14.87 -7.90 4.45
C ILE A 11 -16.31 -7.59 4.86
N ARG A 12 -16.82 -8.20 5.95
CA ARG A 12 -18.18 -7.94 6.44
C ARG A 12 -18.40 -6.47 6.76
N LYS A 13 -17.44 -5.81 7.41
CA LYS A 13 -17.54 -4.38 7.73
C LYS A 13 -17.57 -3.51 6.46
N LEU A 14 -16.67 -3.77 5.51
CA LEU A 14 -16.60 -3.04 4.24
C LEU A 14 -17.84 -3.27 3.37
N TRP A 15 -18.37 -4.49 3.35
CA TRP A 15 -19.58 -4.82 2.59
C TRP A 15 -20.80 -4.11 3.17
N LYS A 16 -20.98 -4.15 4.50
CA LYS A 16 -22.05 -3.42 5.19
C LYS A 16 -21.96 -1.91 5.01
N PHE A 17 -20.75 -1.36 4.97
CA PHE A 17 -20.54 0.06 4.69
C PHE A 17 -21.10 0.47 3.31
N SER A 18 -21.20 -0.47 2.38
CA SER A 18 -21.80 -0.23 1.05
C SER A 18 -23.33 -0.34 1.02
N ASN A 19 -24.00 -0.52 2.17
CA ASN A 19 -25.45 -0.76 2.28
C ASN A 19 -25.96 -1.95 1.44
N LEU A 20 -25.13 -2.98 1.26
CA LEU A 20 -25.48 -4.21 0.56
C LEU A 20 -25.78 -5.33 1.57
N GLU A 21 -26.81 -6.14 1.29
CA GLU A 21 -27.18 -7.32 2.07
C GLU A 21 -26.03 -8.35 2.11
N ASP A 22 -25.89 -9.11 3.21
CA ASP A 22 -24.83 -10.12 3.45
C ASP A 22 -24.93 -11.37 2.52
N THR A 23 -25.42 -11.22 1.29
CA THR A 23 -25.82 -12.28 0.36
C THR A 23 -24.72 -12.79 -0.56
N TYR A 24 -23.45 -12.80 -0.12
CA TYR A 24 -22.34 -13.29 -0.95
C TYR A 24 -21.13 -13.83 -0.19
N LEU A 25 -21.18 -13.85 1.15
CA LEU A 25 -20.06 -14.27 2.01
C LEU A 25 -19.83 -15.79 1.97
N ASP A 26 -20.82 -16.55 1.54
CA ASP A 26 -20.79 -17.98 1.29
C ASP A 26 -20.11 -18.34 -0.04
N LYS A 27 -19.87 -17.35 -0.92
CA LYS A 27 -19.21 -17.53 -2.23
C LYS A 27 -17.74 -17.09 -2.27
N ILE A 28 -17.16 -16.74 -1.12
CA ILE A 28 -15.74 -16.35 -1.02
C ILE A 28 -14.86 -17.49 -0.49
N SER A 29 -13.65 -17.60 -1.03
CA SER A 29 -12.59 -18.49 -0.54
C SER A 29 -11.33 -17.66 -0.28
N LEU A 30 -10.85 -17.67 0.96
CA LEU A 30 -9.70 -16.90 1.39
C LEU A 30 -8.58 -17.85 1.82
N THR A 31 -7.40 -17.73 1.20
CA THR A 31 -6.21 -18.52 1.55
C THR A 31 -5.07 -17.64 2.03
N GLY A 32 -4.10 -18.24 2.73
CA GLY A 32 -2.95 -17.52 3.30
C GLY A 32 -3.20 -16.98 4.70
N SER A 33 -2.15 -16.40 5.29
CA SER A 33 -2.14 -15.93 6.68
C SER A 33 -1.19 -14.76 6.88
N GLU A 34 -1.58 -13.79 7.71
CA GLU A 34 -0.72 -12.69 8.16
C GLU A 34 0.40 -13.23 9.08
N PRO A 35 1.60 -12.60 9.14
CA PRO A 35 2.08 -11.52 8.28
C PRO A 35 2.57 -12.00 6.91
N ILE A 36 2.27 -11.21 5.86
CA ILE A 36 2.85 -11.43 4.52
C ILE A 36 4.04 -10.50 4.24
N LEU A 37 3.96 -9.24 4.68
CA LEU A 37 5.02 -8.25 4.54
C LEU A 37 5.57 -7.87 5.92
N PRO A 38 6.84 -7.46 6.02
CA PRO A 38 7.43 -7.00 7.28
C PRO A 38 6.84 -5.65 7.68
N SER A 39 5.68 -5.69 8.34
CA SER A 39 4.93 -4.53 8.77
C SER A 39 4.36 -4.79 10.16
N VAL A 40 4.29 -3.73 10.97
CA VAL A 40 3.56 -3.74 12.25
C VAL A 40 2.05 -3.67 12.04
N TYR A 41 1.61 -3.35 10.82
CA TYR A 41 0.20 -3.33 10.42
C TYR A 41 -0.17 -4.60 9.67
N LYS A 42 -1.45 -5.01 9.77
CA LYS A 42 -2.01 -6.18 9.08
C LYS A 42 -2.23 -5.93 7.59
N THR A 43 -1.13 -5.75 6.85
CA THR A 43 -1.16 -5.39 5.42
C THR A 43 -1.71 -6.51 4.53
N GLY A 44 -1.52 -7.78 4.92
CA GLY A 44 -2.15 -8.92 4.25
C GLY A 44 -3.67 -8.90 4.41
N VAL A 45 -4.18 -8.62 5.61
CA VAL A 45 -5.62 -8.48 5.87
C VAL A 45 -6.22 -7.32 5.07
N VAL A 46 -5.58 -6.14 5.10
CA VAL A 46 -6.07 -4.95 4.37
C VAL A 46 -6.13 -5.22 2.87
N SER A 47 -5.08 -5.79 2.28
CA SER A 47 -5.04 -6.10 0.85
C SER A 47 -6.04 -7.19 0.45
N GLN A 48 -6.09 -8.31 1.17
CA GLN A 48 -7.00 -9.42 0.84
C GLN A 48 -8.47 -9.00 0.96
N SER A 49 -8.83 -8.28 2.03
CA SER A 49 -10.22 -7.87 2.27
C SER A 49 -10.72 -6.85 1.23
N SER A 50 -9.93 -5.82 0.93
CA SER A 50 -10.29 -4.79 -0.06
C SER A 50 -10.44 -5.36 -1.47
N ILE A 51 -9.50 -6.21 -1.90
CA ILE A 51 -9.59 -6.91 -3.20
C ILE A 51 -10.81 -7.84 -3.24
N THR A 52 -11.08 -8.57 -2.15
CA THR A 52 -12.25 -9.46 -2.08
C THR A 52 -13.56 -8.69 -2.25
N VAL A 53 -13.72 -7.56 -1.54
CA VAL A 53 -14.94 -6.74 -1.64
C VAL A 53 -15.14 -6.19 -3.05
N ALA A 54 -14.07 -5.71 -3.70
CA ALA A 54 -14.14 -5.25 -5.09
C ALA A 54 -14.54 -6.39 -6.05
N ALA A 55 -13.96 -7.58 -5.86
CA ALA A 55 -14.29 -8.76 -6.66
C ALA A 55 -15.73 -9.26 -6.41
N MET A 56 -16.23 -9.21 -5.16
CA MET A 56 -17.63 -9.50 -4.83
C MET A 56 -18.58 -8.54 -5.54
N ALA A 57 -18.28 -7.24 -5.54
CA ALA A 57 -19.08 -6.24 -6.25
C ALA A 57 -19.10 -6.50 -7.77
N ALA A 58 -17.94 -6.82 -8.36
CA ALA A 58 -17.85 -7.19 -9.77
C ALA A 58 -18.68 -8.45 -10.09
N ALA A 59 -18.61 -9.47 -9.22
CA ALA A 59 -19.36 -10.71 -9.39
C ALA A 59 -20.89 -10.51 -9.22
N LYS A 60 -21.32 -9.56 -8.39
CA LYS A 60 -22.72 -9.12 -8.31
C LYS A 60 -23.20 -8.41 -9.57
N ILE A 61 -22.36 -7.55 -10.16
CA ILE A 61 -22.66 -6.91 -11.45
C ILE A 61 -22.78 -7.97 -12.55
N TRP A 62 -21.89 -8.96 -12.56
CA TRP A 62 -21.96 -10.09 -13.49
C TRP A 62 -23.28 -10.85 -13.35
N GLU A 63 -23.62 -11.28 -12.13
CA GLU A 63 -24.88 -11.98 -11.81
C GLU A 63 -26.11 -11.18 -12.27
N SER A 64 -26.12 -9.86 -12.04
CA SER A 64 -27.22 -9.00 -12.49
C SER A 64 -27.34 -8.89 -14.01
N ARG A 65 -26.26 -9.07 -14.78
CA ARG A 65 -26.25 -8.91 -16.23
C ARG A 65 -26.50 -10.21 -16.97
N THR A 66 -26.02 -11.33 -16.42
CA THR A 66 -26.01 -12.62 -17.11
C THR A 66 -26.96 -13.64 -16.47
N GLY A 67 -27.37 -13.41 -15.22
CA GLY A 67 -28.08 -14.40 -14.41
C GLY A 67 -27.16 -15.50 -13.86
N GLU A 68 -25.86 -15.49 -14.18
CA GLU A 68 -24.90 -16.49 -13.74
C GLU A 68 -24.12 -16.02 -12.52
N SER A 69 -23.88 -16.90 -11.55
CA SER A 69 -23.12 -16.54 -10.35
C SER A 69 -21.68 -17.05 -10.38
N GLN A 70 -20.76 -16.31 -9.76
CA GLN A 70 -19.34 -16.65 -9.68
C GLN A 70 -18.89 -16.83 -8.23
N LYS A 71 -17.83 -17.61 -8.03
CA LYS A 71 -17.11 -17.69 -6.76
C LYS A 71 -15.89 -16.78 -6.81
N VAL A 72 -15.59 -16.13 -5.69
CA VAL A 72 -14.42 -15.24 -5.54
C VAL A 72 -13.38 -15.96 -4.69
N SER A 73 -12.15 -16.09 -5.20
CA SER A 73 -11.02 -16.63 -4.45
C SER A 73 -9.91 -15.61 -4.38
N VAL A 74 -9.41 -15.31 -3.18
CA VAL A 74 -8.32 -14.35 -2.99
C VAL A 74 -7.27 -14.95 -2.05
N ASP A 75 -6.08 -15.19 -2.58
CA ASP A 75 -4.91 -15.56 -1.79
C ASP A 75 -4.25 -14.33 -1.18
N MET A 76 -3.96 -14.37 0.12
CA MET A 76 -3.41 -13.23 0.85
C MET A 76 -2.02 -12.82 0.34
N LYS A 77 -1.20 -13.78 -0.09
CA LYS A 77 0.13 -13.47 -0.63
C LYS A 77 0.01 -12.75 -1.97
N HIS A 78 -0.87 -13.22 -2.85
CA HIS A 78 -1.13 -12.55 -4.13
C HIS A 78 -1.68 -11.13 -3.92
N ALA A 79 -2.63 -10.96 -3.00
CA ALA A 79 -3.20 -9.66 -2.66
C ALA A 79 -2.14 -8.67 -2.15
N ALA A 80 -1.27 -9.11 -1.22
CA ALA A 80 -0.23 -8.26 -0.66
C ALA A 80 0.84 -7.88 -1.72
N ILE A 81 1.20 -8.80 -2.62
CA ILE A 81 2.12 -8.52 -3.74
C ILE A 81 1.49 -7.49 -4.69
N ALA A 82 0.19 -7.61 -4.99
CA ALA A 82 -0.51 -6.65 -5.84
C ALA A 82 -0.51 -5.23 -5.22
N PHE A 83 -0.68 -5.12 -3.90
CA PHE A 83 -0.59 -3.85 -3.16
C PHE A 83 0.81 -3.21 -3.17
N ARG A 84 1.83 -3.97 -3.56
CA ARG A 84 3.22 -3.52 -3.71
C ARG A 84 3.68 -3.59 -5.18
N SER A 85 2.72 -3.64 -6.11
CA SER A 85 2.98 -3.84 -7.54
C SER A 85 3.83 -2.76 -8.17
N GLU A 86 3.83 -1.55 -7.61
CA GLU A 86 4.68 -0.45 -8.07
C GLU A 86 6.16 -0.85 -8.02
N ARG A 87 6.58 -1.63 -7.00
CA ARG A 87 7.96 -2.08 -6.86
C ARG A 87 8.40 -3.09 -7.92
N TYR A 88 7.44 -3.79 -8.51
CA TYR A 88 7.70 -4.83 -9.51
C TYR A 88 7.54 -4.30 -10.94
N LEU A 89 7.12 -3.04 -11.09
CA LEU A 89 7.07 -2.38 -12.38
C LEU A 89 8.50 -2.06 -12.82
N ASP A 90 8.98 -2.82 -13.80
CA ASP A 90 10.14 -2.44 -14.59
C ASP A 90 9.64 -1.78 -15.87
N TYR A 91 10.08 -0.54 -16.11
CA TYR A 91 9.78 0.19 -17.33
C TYR A 91 11.09 0.35 -18.09
N GLU A 92 11.15 -0.17 -19.31
CA GLU A 92 12.27 0.04 -20.23
C GLU A 92 12.31 1.53 -20.60
N SER A 93 13.02 2.34 -19.81
CA SER A 93 13.03 3.78 -20.04
C SER A 93 13.82 4.09 -21.31
N SER A 94 13.10 4.38 -22.38
CA SER A 94 13.64 5.09 -23.54
C SER A 94 14.27 6.42 -23.08
N LYS A 95 15.56 6.61 -23.39
CA LYS A 95 16.37 7.85 -23.46
C LYS A 95 16.43 8.82 -22.25
N TYR A 96 15.54 8.74 -21.26
CA TYR A 96 15.45 9.67 -20.13
C TYR A 96 15.50 8.99 -18.75
N GLY A 97 15.92 7.72 -18.72
CA GLY A 97 16.56 7.09 -17.56
C GLY A 97 15.99 7.44 -16.18
N SER A 98 14.94 6.74 -15.75
CA SER A 98 14.80 6.48 -14.32
C SER A 98 13.90 5.28 -14.06
N THR A 99 14.43 4.29 -13.34
CA THR A 99 13.65 3.22 -12.73
C THR A 99 12.88 3.81 -11.55
N SER A 100 11.86 4.63 -11.84
CA SER A 100 11.11 5.45 -10.88
C SER A 100 10.42 4.68 -9.74
N HIS A 101 10.56 3.35 -9.65
CA HIS A 101 9.85 2.55 -8.66
C HIS A 101 10.69 1.50 -7.92
N SER A 102 11.99 1.37 -8.19
CA SER A 102 12.83 0.34 -7.54
C SER A 102 13.07 0.57 -6.03
N GLY A 103 12.58 1.67 -5.46
CA GLY A 103 12.90 2.04 -4.08
C GLY A 103 14.37 2.42 -3.85
N MET A 104 15.17 2.40 -4.91
CA MET A 104 16.57 2.79 -4.85
C MET A 104 16.62 4.33 -4.83
N ARG A 105 16.91 4.87 -3.65
CA ARG A 105 17.15 6.29 -3.38
C ARG A 105 18.48 6.72 -3.98
N ASN A 106 18.62 6.66 -5.30
CA ASN A 106 19.89 6.92 -5.98
C ASN A 106 20.02 8.37 -6.46
N HIS A 107 19.41 9.33 -5.76
CA HIS A 107 19.85 10.71 -5.86
C HIS A 107 20.75 11.01 -4.66
N PRO A 108 22.06 11.22 -4.85
CA PRO A 108 23.01 11.46 -3.76
C PRO A 108 22.62 12.69 -2.91
N ASP A 109 21.86 13.60 -3.50
CA ASP A 109 21.39 14.85 -2.89
C ASP A 109 20.00 14.74 -2.24
N SER A 110 19.40 13.55 -2.20
CA SER A 110 18.06 13.36 -1.63
C SER A 110 18.08 13.51 -0.11
N ILE A 111 17.29 14.45 0.41
CA ILE A 111 17.05 14.64 1.85
C ILE A 111 15.70 14.09 2.30
N HIS A 112 14.95 13.40 1.42
CA HIS A 112 13.68 12.78 1.79
C HIS A 112 13.90 11.61 2.75
N GLY A 113 13.31 11.67 3.94
CA GLY A 113 13.54 10.65 4.96
C GLY A 113 12.87 10.94 6.29
N PHE A 114 13.15 10.06 7.25
CA PHE A 114 12.79 10.23 8.65
C PHE A 114 14.03 10.66 9.42
N TYR A 115 13.88 11.68 10.27
CA TYR A 115 14.95 12.29 11.06
C TYR A 115 14.55 12.31 12.53
N VAL A 116 15.51 12.07 13.41
CA VAL A 116 15.29 12.19 14.87
C VAL A 116 15.47 13.65 15.26
N CYS A 117 14.53 14.21 15.99
CA CYS A 117 14.59 15.57 16.50
C CYS A 117 15.34 15.63 17.84
N GLY A 118 15.79 16.83 18.25
CA GLY A 118 16.54 17.01 19.50
C GLY A 118 15.79 16.60 20.78
N ASP A 119 14.46 16.51 20.74
CA ASP A 119 13.60 16.02 21.82
C ASP A 119 13.38 14.49 21.79
N GLY A 120 14.02 13.78 20.84
CA GLY A 120 13.83 12.35 20.61
C GLY A 120 12.59 12.00 19.77
N GLY A 121 11.84 13.00 19.31
CA GLY A 121 10.74 12.84 18.35
C GLY A 121 11.23 12.51 16.94
N TRP A 122 10.29 12.31 16.02
CA TRP A 122 10.59 12.00 14.62
C TRP A 122 9.90 12.98 13.66
N LEU A 123 10.64 13.43 12.66
CA LEU A 123 10.14 14.24 11.55
C LEU A 123 10.29 13.47 10.23
N GLN A 124 9.22 13.41 9.43
CA GLN A 124 9.31 12.94 8.05
C GLN A 124 9.39 14.12 7.08
N ILE A 125 10.50 14.22 6.36
CA ILE A 125 10.72 15.28 5.38
C ILE A 125 10.34 14.77 3.99
N HIS A 126 9.38 15.44 3.34
CA HIS A 126 8.94 15.15 1.96
C HIS A 126 9.63 16.04 0.92
N ALA A 127 10.84 15.64 0.50
CA ALA A 127 11.71 16.43 -0.38
C ALA A 127 12.01 15.77 -1.74
N ASN A 128 11.03 15.07 -2.32
CA ASN A 128 11.19 14.36 -3.60
C ASN A 128 11.22 15.29 -4.83
N TYR A 129 10.83 16.56 -4.68
CA TYR A 129 10.83 17.57 -5.75
C TYR A 129 11.82 18.71 -5.44
N PRO A 130 12.51 19.28 -6.44
CA PRO A 130 13.53 20.32 -6.21
C PRO A 130 13.03 21.51 -5.38
N ALA A 131 11.80 22.00 -5.64
CA ALA A 131 11.23 23.11 -4.89
C ALA A 131 11.00 22.77 -3.40
N HIS A 132 10.47 21.59 -3.11
CA HIS A 132 10.27 21.13 -1.73
C HIS A 132 11.61 20.93 -1.02
N ARG A 133 12.59 20.34 -1.72
CA ARG A 133 13.95 20.16 -1.20
C ARG A 133 14.57 21.49 -0.82
N ASN A 134 14.56 22.47 -1.73
CA ASN A 134 15.18 23.76 -1.49
C ASN A 134 14.48 24.52 -0.36
N GLY A 135 13.15 24.48 -0.30
CA GLY A 135 12.40 25.09 0.81
C GLY A 135 12.74 24.49 2.17
N VAL A 136 12.96 23.16 2.24
CA VAL A 136 13.42 22.50 3.49
C VAL A 136 14.83 22.95 3.87
N LEU A 137 15.75 23.01 2.92
CA LEU A 137 17.14 23.41 3.19
C LEU A 137 17.24 24.87 3.65
N GLU A 138 16.43 25.75 3.06
CA GLU A 138 16.33 27.15 3.47
C GLU A 138 15.73 27.27 4.88
N ALA A 139 14.64 26.53 5.16
CA ALA A 139 13.97 26.58 6.45
C ALA A 139 14.84 26.02 7.59
N LEU A 140 15.70 25.04 7.31
CA LEU A 140 16.58 24.40 8.30
C LEU A 140 17.99 24.98 8.32
N ASP A 141 18.32 25.92 7.42
CA ASP A 141 19.68 26.46 7.21
C ASP A 141 20.75 25.34 7.17
N SER A 142 20.47 24.29 6.39
CA SER A 142 21.26 23.06 6.41
C SER A 142 21.93 22.79 5.08
N GLU A 143 23.08 22.10 5.13
CA GLU A 143 23.68 21.51 3.93
C GLU A 143 22.73 20.54 3.24
N ALA A 144 22.92 20.42 1.92
CA ALA A 144 22.07 19.70 1.00
C ALA A 144 22.21 18.15 1.08
N SER A 145 22.35 17.61 2.28
CA SER A 145 22.62 16.21 2.59
C SER A 145 21.82 15.69 3.78
N VAL A 146 21.60 14.38 3.86
CA VAL A 146 20.96 13.73 5.02
C VAL A 146 21.68 14.07 6.32
N ALA A 147 23.02 14.07 6.31
CA ALA A 147 23.81 14.41 7.49
C ALA A 147 23.70 15.88 7.89
N GLY A 148 23.56 16.79 6.92
CA GLY A 148 23.32 18.21 7.18
C GLY A 148 21.99 18.44 7.87
N VAL A 149 20.92 17.84 7.33
CA VAL A 149 19.57 17.94 7.87
C VAL A 149 19.44 17.29 9.26
N GLN A 150 20.09 16.15 9.50
CA GLN A 150 20.04 15.45 10.80
C GLN A 150 20.77 16.19 11.93
N LYS A 151 21.65 17.15 11.62
CA LYS A 151 22.38 17.94 12.63
C LYS A 151 21.55 19.08 13.22
N VAL A 152 20.50 19.49 12.52
CA VAL A 152 19.56 20.54 12.96
C VAL A 152 18.61 19.95 14.00
#